data_AF-A0A7J3MYB5-F1
#
_entry.id   AF-A0A7J3MYB5-F1
#
_cell.length_a   1.000
_cell.length_b   1.000
_cell.length_c   1.000
_cell.angle_alpha   90.00
_cell.angle_beta   90.00
_cell.angle_gamma   90.00
#
_symmetry.space_group_name_H-M   'P 1'
#
loop_
_entity.id
_entity.type
_entity.pdbx_description
1 polymer ?
#
loop_
_entity_poly.entity_id
_entity_poly.type
_entity_poly.pdbx_seq_one_letter_code
_entity_poly.pdbx_strand_id
1 'polypeptide(L)'
;MKVLEITVERALSNSGLPDIDYALNPYIGCSHGCLYCYAKMYTNLREVIDNWGSTVAVKKNIIEVLMKEIKKVKKGTIGIGTITDPYQPVEALYRLTRKAIEILVSHGFKVSIQTKSSQILRDLDLFLRYRNLIDIGITITSVEDTS
;
A
#
# COMPACT_ATOMS: atom_id res chain seq x y z
N MET A 1 -5.25 -3.69 17.95
CA MET A 1 -4.54 -2.88 16.94
C MET A 1 -4.75 -1.41 17.26
N LYS A 2 -3.69 -0.64 17.50
CA LYS A 2 -3.75 0.81 17.65
C LYS A 2 -3.72 1.45 16.26
N VAL A 3 -4.65 2.36 15.98
CA VAL A 3 -4.74 3.06 14.70
C VAL A 3 -4.49 4.55 14.95
N LEU A 4 -3.53 5.11 14.24
CA LEU A 4 -3.25 6.55 14.20
C LEU A 4 -3.78 7.11 12.89
N GLU A 5 -4.39 8.29 12.91
CA GLU A 5 -4.73 9.01 11.69
C GLU A 5 -3.78 10.18 11.49
N ILE A 6 -3.15 10.25 10.33
CA ILE A 6 -2.21 11.30 9.96
C ILE A 6 -2.57 11.91 8.61
N THR A 7 -2.08 13.12 8.37
CA THR A 7 -2.12 13.74 7.04
C THR A 7 -0.73 13.75 6.42
N VAL A 8 -0.69 13.73 5.08
CA VAL A 8 0.54 13.78 4.31
C VAL A 8 0.47 14.87 3.25
N GLU A 9 1.63 15.36 2.84
CA GLU A 9 1.77 16.31 1.73
C GLU A 9 2.04 15.62 0.40
N ARG A 10 2.58 14.39 0.45
CA ARG A 10 2.93 13.58 -0.72
C ARG A 10 2.33 12.18 -0.65
N ALA A 11 1.73 11.72 -1.74
CA ALA A 11 1.20 10.36 -1.86
C ALA A 11 2.19 9.42 -2.56
N LEU A 12 2.79 9.87 -3.67
CA LEU A 12 3.72 9.11 -4.50
C LEU A 12 5.18 9.46 -4.19
N SER A 13 6.01 8.45 -4.02
CA SER A 13 7.47 8.59 -4.01
C SER A 13 8.09 7.87 -5.20
N ASN A 14 9.26 8.29 -5.69
CA ASN A 14 10.04 7.45 -6.60
C ASN A 14 10.37 6.14 -5.87
N SER A 15 10.19 5.00 -6.55
CA SER A 15 10.29 3.71 -5.87
C SER A 15 11.75 3.27 -5.64
N GLY A 16 12.64 3.55 -6.60
CA GLY A 16 14.00 3.03 -6.64
C GLY A 16 14.11 1.52 -6.95
N LEU A 17 12.98 0.85 -7.16
CA LEU A 17 12.91 -0.57 -7.52
C LEU A 17 12.92 -0.73 -9.06
N PRO A 18 13.49 -1.83 -9.58
CA PRO A 18 13.35 -2.18 -10.99
C PRO A 18 11.87 -2.27 -11.39
N ASP A 19 11.53 -1.80 -12.59
CA ASP A 19 10.21 -1.91 -13.23
C ASP A 19 9.02 -1.24 -12.50
N ILE A 20 9.28 -0.56 -11.39
CA ILE A 20 8.31 0.23 -10.63
C ILE A 20 8.78 1.68 -10.62
N ASP A 21 8.04 2.61 -11.23
CA ASP A 21 8.44 4.02 -11.27
C ASP A 21 8.17 4.71 -9.92
N TYR A 22 7.00 4.47 -9.34
CA TYR A 22 6.54 5.14 -8.13
C TYR A 22 6.04 4.14 -7.08
N ALA A 23 6.13 4.51 -5.81
CA ALA A 23 5.57 3.79 -4.69
C ALA A 23 4.43 4.59 -4.05
N LEU A 24 3.34 3.88 -3.72
CA LEU A 24 2.21 4.39 -2.98
C LEU A 24 1.99 3.51 -1.75
N ASN A 25 2.03 4.12 -0.56
CA ASN A 25 1.82 3.41 0.69
C ASN A 25 0.71 4.12 1.47
N PRO A 26 -0.55 3.67 1.39
CA PRO A 26 -1.69 4.27 2.10
C PRO A 26 -1.55 4.23 3.63
N TYR A 27 -0.77 3.27 4.12
CA TYR A 27 -0.52 3.01 5.53
C TYR A 27 0.97 3.17 5.87
N ILE A 28 1.26 3.38 7.15
CA ILE A 28 2.60 3.28 7.73
C ILE A 28 2.53 2.23 8.83
N GLY A 29 3.47 1.28 8.84
CA GLY A 29 3.37 0.09 9.69
C GLY A 29 2.60 -1.02 9.01
N CYS A 30 2.73 -2.23 9.54
CA CYS A 30 2.06 -3.42 9.02
C CYS A 30 1.59 -4.32 10.15
N SER A 31 0.30 -4.66 10.17
CA SER A 31 -0.36 -5.53 11.13
C SER A 31 0.11 -6.98 11.08
N HIS A 32 0.77 -7.39 10.00
CA HIS A 32 1.34 -8.72 9.90
C HIS A 32 2.48 -8.92 10.91
N GLY A 33 3.21 -7.86 11.27
CA GLY A 33 4.26 -7.98 12.29
C GLY A 33 5.40 -8.96 11.94
N CYS A 34 5.64 -9.24 10.66
CA CYS A 34 6.63 -10.23 10.22
C CYS A 34 8.02 -9.93 10.80
N LEU A 35 8.66 -10.95 11.38
CA LEU A 35 9.99 -10.85 12.01
C LEU A 35 11.08 -10.36 11.04
N TYR A 36 10.98 -10.72 9.77
CA TYR A 36 11.95 -10.39 8.72
C TYR A 36 11.66 -9.06 7.99
N CYS A 37 10.68 -8.27 8.45
CA CYS A 37 10.15 -7.15 7.67
C CYS A 37 11.17 -5.99 7.54
N TYR A 38 11.73 -5.82 6.34
CA TYR A 38 12.65 -4.71 6.04
C TYR A 38 12.00 -3.33 6.15
N ALA A 39 10.67 -3.25 5.98
CA ALA A 39 9.94 -1.98 5.95
C ALA A 39 10.08 -1.16 7.24
N LYS A 40 10.41 -1.81 8.36
CA LYS A 40 10.72 -1.15 9.63
C LYS A 40 11.87 -0.15 9.48
N MET A 41 12.88 -0.46 8.66
CA MET A 41 14.05 0.41 8.41
C MET A 41 13.73 1.64 7.54
N TYR A 42 12.64 1.61 6.79
CA TYR A 42 12.21 2.69 5.89
C TYR A 42 11.03 3.50 6.44
N THR A 43 10.64 3.22 7.69
CA THR A 43 9.57 3.93 8.38
C THR A 43 10.15 4.98 9.30
N ASN A 44 9.64 6.21 9.24
CA ASN A 44 10.14 7.35 10.03
C ASN A 44 9.18 7.79 11.14
N LEU A 45 8.26 6.90 11.58
CA LEU A 45 7.31 7.18 12.64
C LEU A 45 7.60 6.31 13.85
N ARG A 46 8.30 6.87 14.85
CA ARG A 46 8.83 6.12 16.00
C ARG A 46 7.77 5.27 16.72
N GLU A 47 6.60 5.83 16.94
CA GLU A 47 5.46 5.13 17.56
C GLU A 47 5.08 3.83 16.82
N VAL A 48 5.18 3.82 15.48
CA VAL A 48 4.92 2.63 14.66
C VAL A 48 6.11 1.68 14.64
N ILE A 49 7.34 2.20 14.63
CA ILE A 49 8.57 1.38 14.64
C ILE A 49 8.65 0.58 15.95
N ASP A 50 8.42 1.25 17.09
CA ASP A 50 8.53 0.65 18.41
C ASP A 50 7.40 -0.37 18.66
N ASN A 51 6.28 -0.24 17.94
CA ASN A 51 5.08 -1.08 18.06
C ASN A 51 4.70 -1.76 16.72
N TRP A 52 5.70 -2.22 15.96
CA TRP A 52 5.47 -2.88 14.67
C TRP A 52 4.59 -4.13 14.85
N GLY A 53 3.60 -4.34 13.96
CA GLY A 53 2.61 -5.42 14.11
C GLY A 53 1.38 -5.03 14.94
N SER A 54 1.48 -4.06 15.86
CA SER A 54 0.38 -3.68 16.76
C SER A 54 -0.12 -2.25 16.58
N THR A 55 0.65 -1.39 15.89
CA THR A 55 0.29 -0.02 15.54
C THR A 55 0.43 0.26 14.05
N VAL A 56 -0.59 0.91 13.47
CA VAL A 56 -0.60 1.35 12.07
C VAL A 56 -1.03 2.81 12.01
N ALA A 57 -0.38 3.62 11.17
CA ALA A 57 -0.84 4.96 10.84
C ALA A 57 -1.51 5.00 9.47
N VAL A 58 -2.68 5.62 9.41
CA VAL A 58 -3.51 5.76 8.22
C VAL A 58 -3.34 7.17 7.68
N LYS A 59 -2.93 7.28 6.41
CA LYS A 59 -2.79 8.58 5.73
C LYS A 59 -4.15 9.03 5.21
N LYS A 60 -4.97 9.63 6.08
CA LYS A 60 -6.40 9.88 5.82
C LYS A 60 -6.67 10.74 4.58
N ASN A 61 -5.75 11.64 4.23
CA ASN A 61 -5.88 12.55 3.09
C ASN A 61 -5.10 12.08 1.83
N ILE A 62 -4.62 10.82 1.81
CA ILE A 62 -3.72 10.36 0.73
C ILE A 62 -4.41 10.34 -0.64
N ILE A 63 -5.72 10.13 -0.68
CA ILE A 63 -6.48 10.06 -1.92
C ILE A 63 -6.60 11.45 -2.56
N GLU A 64 -6.87 12.47 -1.76
CA GLU A 64 -6.94 13.86 -2.19
C GLU A 64 -5.60 14.34 -2.71
N VAL A 65 -4.50 13.94 -2.06
CA VAL A 65 -3.14 14.23 -2.51
C VAL A 65 -2.82 13.49 -3.81
N LEU A 66 -3.13 12.19 -3.87
CA LEU A 66 -2.90 11.36 -5.06
C LEU A 66 -3.59 11.94 -6.29
N MET A 67 -4.86 12.34 -6.20
CA MET A 67 -5.60 12.94 -7.32
C MET A 67 -4.95 14.21 -7.88
N LYS A 68 -4.21 14.96 -7.06
CA LYS A 68 -3.46 16.14 -7.50
C LYS A 68 -2.14 15.76 -8.17
N GLU A 69 -1.44 14.76 -7.63
CA GLU A 69 -0.13 14.32 -8.11
C GLU A 69 -0.20 13.59 -9.45
N ILE A 70 -1.18 12.72 -9.66
CA ILE A 70 -1.32 11.91 -10.88
C ILE A 70 -1.51 12.73 -12.16
N LYS A 71 -1.89 14.01 -12.03
CA LYS A 71 -2.04 14.95 -13.14
C LYS A 71 -0.70 15.58 -13.55
N LYS A 72 0.31 15.51 -12.68
CA LYS A 72 1.61 16.17 -12.84
C LYS A 72 2.74 15.18 -13.15
N VAL A 73 2.61 13.94 -12.71
CA VAL A 73 3.62 12.89 -12.94
C VAL A 73 3.41 12.19 -14.28
N LYS A 74 4.51 11.66 -14.85
CA LYS A 74 4.43 10.84 -16.06
C LYS A 74 3.72 9.53 -15.75
N LYS A 75 3.04 8.95 -16.74
CA LYS A 75 2.46 7.61 -16.61
C LYS A 75 3.57 6.58 -16.46
N GLY A 76 3.34 5.59 -15.61
CA GLY A 76 4.29 4.55 -15.24
C GLY A 76 3.63 3.47 -14.40
N THR A 77 4.45 2.58 -13.84
CA THR A 77 4.05 1.53 -12.91
C THR A 77 4.13 2.01 -11.47
N ILE A 78 3.07 1.80 -10.70
CA ILE A 78 2.98 2.18 -9.30
C ILE A 78 2.94 0.92 -8.44
N GLY A 79 3.95 0.76 -7.58
CA GLY A 79 3.97 -0.27 -6.54
C GLY A 79 3.12 0.17 -5.35
N ILE A 80 2.08 -0.57 -5.03
CA ILE A 80 1.25 -0.32 -3.85
C ILE A 80 1.70 -1.26 -2.73
N GLY A 81 2.01 -0.68 -1.56
CA GLY A 81 2.44 -1.45 -0.40
C GLY A 81 3.91 -1.89 -0.47
N THR A 82 4.80 -1.04 -1.00
CA THR A 82 6.24 -1.35 -1.07
C THR A 82 6.92 -1.40 0.30
N ILE A 83 6.35 -0.78 1.34
CA ILE A 83 6.86 -0.82 2.73
C ILE A 83 5.74 -1.05 3.76
N THR A 84 4.62 -1.61 3.32
CA THR A 84 3.45 -1.92 4.17
C THR A 84 2.57 -2.90 3.42
N ASP A 85 1.76 -3.70 4.11
CA ASP A 85 0.73 -4.46 3.39
C ASP A 85 -0.47 -3.53 3.08
N PRO A 86 -0.97 -3.49 1.83
CA PRO A 86 -2.05 -2.57 1.48
C PRO A 86 -3.45 -3.13 1.80
N TYR A 87 -3.57 -4.41 2.14
CA TYR A 87 -4.81 -5.13 2.45
C TYR A 87 -4.88 -5.60 3.91
N GLN A 88 -4.26 -4.85 4.81
CA GLN A 88 -4.36 -5.03 6.26
C GLN A 88 -5.81 -4.94 6.76
N PRO A 89 -6.13 -5.43 7.98
CA PRO A 89 -7.48 -5.32 8.54
C PRO A 89 -8.06 -3.90 8.52
N VAL A 90 -7.23 -2.87 8.72
CA VAL A 90 -7.65 -1.45 8.65
C VAL A 90 -8.19 -1.05 7.27
N GLU A 91 -7.73 -1.68 6.19
CA GLU A 91 -8.23 -1.41 4.83
C GLU A 91 -9.72 -1.78 4.68
N ALA A 92 -10.24 -2.72 5.48
CA ALA A 92 -11.67 -3.05 5.50
C ALA A 92 -12.53 -1.84 5.87
N LEU A 93 -12.00 -0.91 6.68
CA LEU A 93 -12.68 0.29 7.14
C LEU A 93 -12.40 1.49 6.23
N TYR A 94 -11.12 1.76 5.96
CA TYR A 94 -10.71 3.01 5.30
C TYR A 94 -10.82 2.94 3.77
N ARG A 95 -10.65 1.75 3.18
CA ARG A 95 -10.73 1.48 1.73
C ARG A 95 -9.80 2.38 0.89
N LEU A 96 -8.64 2.78 1.43
CA LEU A 96 -7.72 3.70 0.74
C LEU A 96 -6.99 3.00 -0.39
N THR A 97 -6.58 1.74 -0.20
CA THR A 97 -5.95 0.95 -1.26
C THR A 97 -6.91 0.80 -2.43
N ARG A 98 -8.16 0.38 -2.18
CA ARG A 98 -9.16 0.24 -3.24
C ARG A 98 -9.35 1.53 -4.03
N LYS A 99 -9.61 2.64 -3.33
CA LYS A 99 -9.81 3.97 -3.95
C LYS A 99 -8.60 4.40 -4.75
N ALA A 100 -7.40 4.17 -4.23
CA ALA A 100 -6.17 4.48 -4.93
C ALA A 100 -6.06 3.67 -6.23
N ILE A 101 -6.28 2.35 -6.20
CA ILE A 101 -6.23 1.49 -7.39
C ILE A 101 -7.20 2.01 -8.44
N GLU A 102 -8.46 2.26 -8.08
CA GLU A 102 -9.50 2.75 -9.00
C GLU A 102 -9.10 4.08 -9.67
N ILE A 103 -8.54 5.02 -8.89
CA ILE A 103 -8.03 6.29 -9.41
C ILE A 103 -6.85 6.07 -10.36
N LEU A 104 -5.90 5.23 -10.00
CA LEU A 104 -4.71 4.99 -10.81
C LEU A 104 -5.04 4.34 -12.15
N VAL A 105 -5.82 3.26 -12.16
CA VAL A 105 -6.15 2.54 -13.40
C VAL A 105 -7.11 3.31 -14.29
N SER A 106 -8.06 4.07 -13.73
CA SER A 106 -8.91 4.98 -14.52
C SER A 106 -8.13 6.09 -15.22
N HIS A 107 -6.95 6.43 -14.69
CA HIS A 107 -6.03 7.40 -15.29
C HIS A 107 -4.90 6.74 -16.09
N GLY A 108 -4.98 5.43 -16.38
CA GLY A 108 -4.03 4.72 -17.24
C GLY A 108 -2.67 4.43 -16.62
N PHE A 109 -2.53 4.49 -15.30
CA PHE A 109 -1.34 3.96 -14.62
C PHE A 109 -1.41 2.43 -14.53
N LYS A 110 -0.24 1.79 -14.60
CA LYS A 110 -0.11 0.40 -14.20
C LYS A 110 0.07 0.33 -12.68
N VAL A 111 -0.47 -0.71 -12.07
CA VAL A 111 -0.41 -0.94 -10.63
C VAL A 111 0.17 -2.32 -10.39
N SER A 112 1.22 -2.42 -9.57
CA SER A 112 1.73 -3.68 -9.04
C SER A 112 1.45 -3.72 -7.54
N ILE A 113 0.80 -4.79 -7.10
CA ILE A 113 0.34 -4.97 -5.72
C ILE A 113 1.07 -6.16 -5.15
N GLN A 114 1.64 -6.00 -3.95
CA GLN A 114 2.14 -7.13 -3.17
C GLN A 114 1.38 -7.22 -1.85
N THR A 115 0.90 -8.41 -1.50
CA THR A 115 0.19 -8.61 -0.24
C THR A 115 0.32 -10.04 0.29
N LYS A 116 0.20 -10.19 1.61
CA LYS A 116 0.04 -11.48 2.30
C LYS A 116 -1.42 -11.75 2.68
N SER A 117 -2.31 -10.77 2.49
CA SER A 117 -3.68 -10.80 3.00
C SER A 117 -4.69 -11.31 1.97
N SER A 118 -5.57 -12.21 2.37
CA SER A 118 -6.72 -12.65 1.56
C SER A 118 -7.77 -11.55 1.34
N GLN A 119 -7.67 -10.43 2.06
CA GLN A 119 -8.58 -9.28 1.91
C GLN A 119 -8.51 -8.61 0.53
N ILE A 120 -7.47 -8.91 -0.25
CA ILE A 120 -7.37 -8.52 -1.66
C ILE A 120 -8.54 -9.04 -2.49
N LEU A 121 -9.14 -10.17 -2.12
CA LEU A 121 -10.27 -10.76 -2.85
C LEU A 121 -11.52 -9.85 -2.88
N ARG A 122 -11.63 -8.87 -1.97
CA ARG A 122 -12.73 -7.90 -1.98
C ARG A 122 -12.74 -7.00 -3.22
N ASP A 123 -11.60 -6.89 -3.90
CA ASP A 123 -11.38 -5.98 -5.03
C ASP A 123 -11.25 -6.73 -6.37
N LEU A 124 -11.67 -7.99 -6.42
CA LEU A 124 -11.69 -8.80 -7.64
C LEU A 124 -12.45 -8.13 -8.80
N ASP A 125 -13.51 -7.38 -8.50
CA ASP A 125 -14.28 -6.66 -9.51
C ASP A 125 -13.43 -5.61 -10.26
N LEU A 126 -12.52 -4.92 -9.56
CA LEU A 126 -11.57 -3.98 -10.16
C LEU A 126 -10.51 -4.73 -10.96
N PHE A 127 -9.98 -5.83 -10.43
CA PHE A 127 -8.90 -6.59 -11.08
C PHE A 127 -9.36 -7.21 -12.40
N LEU A 128 -10.57 -7.77 -12.43
CA LEU A 128 -11.14 -8.34 -13.65
C LEU A 128 -11.41 -7.25 -14.69
N ARG A 129 -11.88 -6.07 -14.27
CA ARG A 129 -12.14 -4.94 -15.17
C ARG A 129 -10.86 -4.36 -15.78
N TYR A 130 -9.78 -4.28 -15.00
CA TYR A 130 -8.52 -3.62 -15.39
C TYR A 130 -7.33 -4.59 -15.49
N ARG A 131 -7.59 -5.84 -15.89
CA ARG A 131 -6.60 -6.94 -15.91
C ARG A 131 -5.28 -6.64 -16.63
N ASN A 132 -5.28 -5.73 -17.61
CA ASN A 132 -4.08 -5.38 -18.38
C ASN A 132 -3.22 -4.30 -17.71
N LEU A 133 -3.73 -3.67 -16.65
CA LEU A 133 -3.07 -2.60 -15.91
C LEU A 133 -2.68 -3.01 -14.50
N ILE A 134 -3.09 -4.19 -14.03
CA ILE A 134 -2.89 -4.62 -12.65
C ILE A 134 -2.08 -5.91 -12.64
N ASP A 135 -1.00 -5.88 -11.87
CA ASP A 135 -0.16 -7.01 -11.49
C ASP A 135 -0.37 -7.28 -9.99
N ILE A 136 -0.48 -8.57 -9.61
CA ILE A 136 -0.75 -9.00 -8.24
C ILE A 136 0.23 -10.10 -7.85
N GLY A 137 1.08 -9.79 -6.87
CA GLY A 137 1.93 -10.74 -6.16
C GLY A 137 1.33 -11.11 -4.80
N ILE A 138 1.25 -12.41 -4.53
CA ILE A 138 0.84 -12.95 -3.22
C ILE A 138 2.06 -13.54 -2.51
N THR A 139 2.33 -13.04 -1.31
CA THR A 139 3.40 -13.55 -0.46
C THR A 139 2.93 -14.77 0.31
N ILE A 140 3.59 -15.91 0.10
CA ILE A 140 3.34 -17.17 0.80
C ILE A 140 4.61 -17.53 1.59
N THR A 141 4.45 -17.85 2.86
CA THR A 141 5.56 -18.25 3.76
C THR A 141 5.37 -19.70 4.19
N SER A 142 6.47 -20.45 4.34
CA SER A 142 6.43 -21.86 4.75
C SER A 142 6.48 -22.08 6.26
N VAL A 143 6.90 -21.07 7.02
CA VAL A 143 7.02 -21.09 8.48
C VAL A 143 6.15 -20.00 9.09
N GLU A 144 5.78 -20.18 10.35
CA GLU A 144 5.21 -19.12 11.16
C GLU A 144 6.24 -17.99 11.31
N ASP A 145 5.91 -16.82 10.80
CA ASP A 145 6.83 -15.68 10.62
C ASP A 145 6.50 -14.49 11.51
N THR A 146 5.55 -14.69 12.42
CA THR A 146 5.07 -13.72 13.40
C THR A 146 5.48 -14.17 14.80
N SER A 147 5.74 -13.22 15.69
CA SER A 147 6.02 -13.48 17.12
C SER A 147 4.77 -13.75 17.93
#